data_AF-A0A8H7NAW0-F1
#
_entry.id   AF-A0A8H7NAW0-F1
#
_cell.length_a   1.000
_cell.length_b   1.000
_cell.length_c   1.000
_cell.angle_alpha   90.00
_cell.angle_beta   90.00
_cell.angle_gamma   90.00
#
_symmetry.space_group_name_H-M   'P 1'
#
loop_
_entity.id
_entity.type
_entity.pdbx_description
1 polymer ?
#
loop_
_entity_poly.entity_id
_entity_poly.type
_entity_poly.pdbx_seq_one_letter_code
_entity_poly.pdbx_strand_id
1 'polypeptide(L)'
;MPGAISTANGMSMANMEKERWVAIQKKTFTKWLNTKIAARDLEVKDLARDLTDGVMLIHLLECLSNDTLGRYASNPKLRVQKFENANLALDFIKMRGIQLINIGAEDVVDGREKIILGLIWMIILRFTISDINAEGMSAKEGLLLWCQRKTACYDGVEVRDFSHSWKDGLAFCALLDIHRPDLIDYEALDKSKHRENMQMAFDIAEKEIGIPKLLDVEDVCEAPDDKSLMTYIAYWFHAFSQMEKVENAGRRVEKFVNNMQGAWEMQSAYERRVRALLKATAEQVETWQLSQFEGTYTDAKAQAAAFADYKKGQKRDWVAEKSDLATLLGNIKTKLGTYRLRPYEPPLN
;
A
#
# COMPACT_ATOMS: atom_id res chain seq x y z
N MET A 1 -60.44 44.48 -13.62
CA MET A 1 -59.04 44.13 -13.93
C MET A 1 -58.28 43.97 -12.62
N PRO A 2 -58.07 42.73 -12.12
CA PRO A 2 -56.99 42.44 -11.19
C PRO A 2 -55.81 41.82 -11.96
N GLY A 3 -54.62 42.40 -11.77
CA GLY A 3 -53.39 42.03 -12.45
C GLY A 3 -52.85 40.67 -12.01
N ALA A 4 -52.23 39.98 -12.97
CA ALA A 4 -51.56 38.70 -12.80
C ALA A 4 -50.39 38.81 -11.80
N ILE A 5 -50.43 37.95 -10.79
CA ILE A 5 -49.29 37.66 -9.93
C ILE A 5 -48.39 36.66 -10.67
N SER A 6 -47.12 37.02 -10.76
CA SER A 6 -45.96 36.28 -11.23
C SER A 6 -45.99 34.76 -10.96
N THR A 7 -45.83 33.97 -12.02
CA THR A 7 -45.40 32.56 -11.93
C THR A 7 -43.95 32.46 -12.41
N ALA A 8 -43.00 32.62 -11.48
CA ALA A 8 -41.60 32.25 -11.71
C ALA A 8 -41.34 30.82 -11.21
N ASN A 9 -40.64 30.05 -12.04
CA ASN A 9 -39.91 28.81 -11.77
C ASN A 9 -40.67 27.58 -11.25
N GLY A 10 -41.18 26.78 -12.19
CA GLY A 10 -41.47 25.36 -11.98
C GLY A 10 -40.37 24.47 -12.60
N MET A 11 -39.21 24.34 -11.97
CA MET A 11 -38.28 23.24 -12.28
C MET A 11 -38.77 21.95 -11.62
N SER A 12 -38.82 20.85 -12.36
CA SER A 12 -39.24 19.56 -11.81
C SER A 12 -38.21 19.03 -10.80
N MET A 13 -38.67 18.30 -9.79
CA MET A 13 -37.83 17.69 -8.75
C MET A 13 -36.70 16.82 -9.34
N ALA A 14 -37.02 16.04 -10.38
CA ALA A 14 -36.03 15.23 -11.10
C ALA A 14 -34.96 16.06 -11.83
N ASN A 15 -35.27 17.26 -12.32
CA ASN A 15 -34.28 18.15 -12.92
C ASN A 15 -33.37 18.76 -11.85
N MET A 16 -33.91 19.12 -10.69
CA MET A 16 -33.12 19.63 -9.56
C MET A 16 -32.15 18.58 -9.01
N GLU A 17 -32.60 17.32 -8.85
CA GLU A 17 -31.72 16.21 -8.44
C GLU A 17 -30.59 15.95 -9.45
N LYS A 18 -30.91 16.01 -10.75
CA LYS A 18 -29.94 15.83 -11.82
C LYS A 18 -28.89 16.94 -11.87
N GLU A 19 -29.29 18.19 -11.67
CA GLU A 19 -28.36 19.32 -11.60
C GLU A 19 -27.49 19.27 -10.34
N ARG A 20 -28.06 18.82 -9.22
CA ARG A 20 -27.33 18.64 -7.97
C ARG A 20 -26.20 17.62 -8.10
N TRP A 21 -26.47 16.47 -8.72
CA TRP A 21 -25.45 15.44 -8.97
C TRP A 21 -24.31 15.95 -9.85
N VAL A 22 -24.62 16.73 -10.89
CA VAL A 22 -23.61 17.34 -11.76
C VAL A 22 -22.71 18.30 -10.97
N ALA A 23 -23.29 19.10 -10.06
CA ALA A 23 -22.53 20.02 -9.23
C ALA A 23 -21.58 19.29 -8.25
N ILE A 24 -22.05 18.23 -7.59
CA ILE A 24 -21.23 17.40 -6.69
C ILE A 24 -20.06 16.76 -7.46
N GLN A 25 -20.33 16.20 -8.63
CA GLN A 25 -19.31 15.60 -9.47
C GLN A 25 -18.28 16.63 -9.94
N LYS A 26 -18.73 17.80 -10.40
CA LYS A 26 -17.84 18.89 -10.79
C LYS A 26 -16.92 19.31 -9.66
N LYS A 27 -17.45 19.47 -8.45
CA LYS A 27 -16.68 19.81 -7.26
C LYS A 27 -15.64 18.75 -6.92
N THR A 28 -16.03 17.48 -6.89
CA THR A 28 -15.14 16.35 -6.59
C THR A 28 -14.02 16.24 -7.63
N PHE A 29 -14.35 16.32 -8.91
CA PHE A 29 -13.37 16.24 -10.00
C PHE A 29 -12.45 17.46 -10.03
N THR A 30 -12.93 18.64 -9.64
CA THR A 30 -12.10 19.85 -9.50
C THR A 30 -11.06 19.64 -8.41
N LYS A 31 -11.49 19.18 -7.22
CA LYS A 31 -10.58 18.84 -6.11
C LYS A 31 -9.58 17.77 -6.54
N TRP A 32 -10.03 16.69 -7.18
CA TRP A 32 -9.15 15.65 -7.69
C TRP A 32 -8.12 16.18 -8.70
N LEU A 33 -8.52 17.04 -9.64
CA LEU A 33 -7.61 17.61 -10.63
C LEU A 33 -6.54 18.45 -9.92
N ASN A 34 -6.94 19.28 -8.96
CA ASN A 34 -6.03 20.12 -8.19
C ASN A 34 -5.01 19.31 -7.38
N THR A 35 -5.37 18.13 -6.86
CA THR A 35 -4.36 17.27 -6.19
C THR A 35 -3.28 16.75 -7.14
N LYS A 36 -3.54 16.69 -8.45
CA LYS A 36 -2.56 16.25 -9.46
C LYS A 36 -1.67 17.37 -9.99
N ILE A 37 -2.19 18.59 -10.08
CA ILE A 37 -1.45 19.74 -10.61
C ILE A 37 -0.82 20.62 -9.53
N ALA A 38 -1.06 20.33 -8.24
CA ALA A 38 -0.52 21.10 -7.12
C ALA A 38 1.00 21.31 -7.19
N ALA A 39 1.75 20.31 -7.67
CA ALA A 39 3.21 20.40 -7.82
C ALA A 39 3.69 21.42 -8.87
N ARG A 40 2.79 21.96 -9.69
CA ARG A 40 3.07 23.00 -10.69
C ARG A 40 2.61 24.40 -10.25
N ASP A 41 2.14 24.56 -9.02
CA ASP A 41 1.56 25.80 -8.48
C ASP A 41 0.40 26.33 -9.35
N LEU A 42 -0.40 25.42 -9.90
CA LEU A 42 -1.58 25.70 -10.70
C LEU A 42 -2.87 25.32 -9.95
N GLU A 43 -3.96 26.03 -10.23
CA GLU A 43 -5.27 25.79 -9.62
C GLU A 43 -6.38 25.92 -10.66
N VAL A 44 -7.29 24.95 -10.67
CA VAL A 44 -8.57 25.00 -11.39
C VAL A 44 -9.69 25.36 -10.40
N LYS A 45 -10.51 26.33 -10.76
CA LYS A 45 -11.68 26.80 -9.99
C LYS A 45 -12.98 26.32 -10.59
N ASP A 46 -13.08 26.29 -11.92
CA ASP A 46 -14.23 25.79 -12.65
C ASP A 46 -13.76 24.95 -13.84
N LEU A 47 -13.98 23.63 -13.76
CA LEU A 47 -13.60 22.69 -14.83
C LEU A 47 -14.13 23.10 -16.21
N ALA A 48 -15.37 23.58 -16.31
CA ALA A 48 -15.99 23.89 -17.59
C ALA A 48 -15.44 25.17 -18.22
N ARG A 49 -14.80 26.05 -17.42
CA ARG A 49 -14.21 27.32 -17.90
C ARG A 49 -12.70 27.22 -18.04
N ASP A 50 -12.02 26.68 -17.05
CA ASP A 50 -10.56 26.69 -16.96
C ASP A 50 -9.89 25.65 -17.86
N LEU A 51 -10.65 24.64 -18.35
CA LEU A 51 -10.16 23.67 -19.34
C LEU A 51 -10.35 24.13 -20.78
N THR A 52 -11.06 25.24 -21.03
CA THR A 52 -11.48 25.65 -22.40
C THR A 52 -10.34 26.04 -23.33
N ASP A 53 -9.15 26.30 -22.80
CA ASP A 53 -7.98 26.63 -23.61
C ASP A 53 -7.03 25.43 -23.84
N GLY A 54 -7.37 24.27 -23.27
CA GLY A 54 -6.62 23.03 -23.34
C GLY A 54 -5.33 22.99 -22.50
N VAL A 55 -4.88 24.11 -21.93
CA VAL A 55 -3.58 24.19 -21.23
C VAL A 55 -3.61 23.40 -19.92
N MET A 56 -4.66 23.60 -19.11
CA MET A 56 -4.83 22.86 -17.85
C MET A 56 -5.01 21.35 -18.08
N LEU A 57 -5.65 20.96 -19.18
CA LEU A 57 -5.80 19.55 -19.56
C LEU A 57 -4.45 18.91 -19.92
N ILE A 58 -3.59 19.64 -20.65
CA ILE A 58 -2.22 19.20 -20.95
C ILE A 58 -1.43 19.02 -19.65
N HIS A 59 -1.42 20.02 -18.77
CA HIS A 59 -0.72 19.93 -17.49
C HIS A 59 -1.16 18.74 -16.64
N LEU A 60 -2.47 18.49 -16.56
CA LEU A 60 -3.03 17.33 -15.88
C LEU A 60 -2.47 16.03 -16.47
N LEU A 61 -2.51 15.86 -17.79
CA LEU A 61 -2.04 14.64 -18.46
C LEU A 61 -0.55 14.42 -18.25
N GLU A 62 0.27 15.47 -18.37
CA GLU A 62 1.70 15.38 -18.13
C GLU A 62 2.01 14.98 -16.67
N CYS A 63 1.30 15.54 -15.68
CA CYS A 63 1.45 15.15 -14.27
C CYS A 63 1.03 13.70 -14.02
N LEU A 64 -0.03 13.21 -14.67
CA LEU A 64 -0.54 11.85 -14.47
C LEU A 64 0.36 10.79 -15.12
N SER A 65 0.91 11.09 -16.30
CA SER A 65 1.73 10.13 -17.04
C SER A 65 3.22 10.26 -16.79
N ASN A 66 3.69 11.34 -16.14
CA ASN A 66 5.10 11.73 -16.08
C ASN A 66 5.77 11.82 -17.46
N ASP A 67 5.00 12.20 -18.50
CA ASP A 67 5.47 12.34 -19.88
C ASP A 67 5.09 13.70 -20.42
N THR A 68 5.91 14.30 -21.28
CA THR A 68 5.58 15.58 -21.91
C THR A 68 4.70 15.38 -23.15
N LEU A 69 3.74 16.29 -23.34
CA LEU A 69 2.92 16.35 -24.55
C LEU A 69 3.60 17.17 -25.67
N GLY A 70 4.82 17.66 -25.43
CA GLY A 70 5.60 18.43 -26.40
C GLY A 70 5.18 19.89 -26.45
N ARG A 71 5.27 20.50 -27.65
CA ARG A 71 5.03 21.94 -27.83
C ARG A 71 3.55 22.23 -28.01
N TYR A 72 3.02 23.13 -27.18
CA TYR A 72 1.65 23.66 -27.27
C TYR A 72 1.65 25.19 -27.05
N ALA A 73 0.53 25.85 -27.33
CA ALA A 73 0.39 27.28 -27.09
C ALA A 73 0.13 27.54 -25.61
N SER A 74 1.13 27.99 -24.86
CA SER A 74 1.04 28.21 -23.41
C SER A 74 0.17 29.41 -23.00
N ASN A 75 -0.05 30.36 -23.91
CA ASN A 75 -0.98 31.48 -23.72
C ASN A 75 -1.85 31.67 -24.99
N PRO A 76 -2.82 30.78 -25.21
CA PRO A 76 -3.60 30.74 -26.45
C PRO A 76 -4.65 31.86 -26.48
N LYS A 77 -4.48 32.82 -27.39
CA LYS A 77 -5.40 33.95 -27.58
C LYS A 77 -6.45 33.66 -28.65
N LEU A 78 -6.06 32.93 -29.69
CA LEU A 78 -6.94 32.61 -30.80
C LEU A 78 -7.66 31.29 -30.54
N ARG A 79 -8.93 31.18 -30.96
CA ARG A 79 -9.71 29.94 -30.85
C ARG A 79 -9.00 28.74 -31.48
N VAL A 80 -8.29 28.95 -32.60
CA VAL A 80 -7.50 27.90 -33.27
C VAL A 80 -6.40 27.34 -32.36
N GLN A 81 -5.71 28.18 -31.58
CA GLN A 81 -4.68 27.73 -30.65
C GLN A 81 -5.26 26.88 -29.51
N LYS A 82 -6.42 27.30 -28.98
CA LYS A 82 -7.16 26.53 -27.96
C LYS A 82 -7.59 25.17 -28.50
N PHE A 83 -8.07 25.14 -29.74
CA PHE A 83 -8.49 23.92 -30.43
C PHE A 83 -7.31 22.97 -30.70
N GLU A 84 -6.15 23.49 -31.11
CA GLU A 84 -4.91 22.72 -31.26
C GLU A 84 -4.43 22.12 -29.93
N ASN A 85 -4.41 22.91 -28.85
CA ASN A 85 -4.07 22.42 -27.52
C ASN A 85 -5.02 21.31 -27.05
N ALA A 86 -6.34 21.51 -27.20
CA ALA A 86 -7.34 20.52 -26.83
C ALA A 86 -7.19 19.23 -27.63
N ASN A 87 -6.97 19.30 -28.96
CA ASN A 87 -6.72 18.12 -29.78
C ASN A 87 -5.46 17.36 -29.35
N LEU A 88 -4.37 18.06 -29.07
CA LEU A 88 -3.13 17.45 -28.58
C LEU A 88 -3.39 16.61 -27.31
N ALA A 89 -4.15 17.17 -26.36
CA ALA A 89 -4.52 16.46 -25.15
C ALA A 89 -5.44 15.25 -25.43
N LEU A 90 -6.46 15.40 -26.28
CA LEU A 90 -7.37 14.32 -26.62
C LEU A 90 -6.68 13.18 -27.39
N ASP A 91 -5.73 13.49 -28.27
CA ASP A 91 -4.95 12.49 -29.00
C ASP A 91 -4.00 11.73 -28.07
N PHE A 92 -3.40 12.41 -27.10
CA PHE A 92 -2.63 11.74 -26.05
C PHE A 92 -3.50 10.79 -25.22
N ILE A 93 -4.72 11.20 -24.87
CA ILE A 93 -5.70 10.36 -24.16
C ILE A 93 -6.04 9.10 -24.97
N LYS A 94 -6.28 9.23 -26.28
CA LYS A 94 -6.50 8.07 -27.18
C LYS A 94 -5.28 7.16 -27.22
N MET A 95 -4.07 7.72 -27.31
CA MET A 95 -2.82 6.94 -27.31
C MET A 95 -2.64 6.13 -26.02
N ARG A 96 -3.19 6.58 -24.89
CA ARG A 96 -3.20 5.84 -23.60
C ARG A 96 -4.28 4.75 -23.52
N GLY A 97 -4.99 4.49 -24.61
CA GLY A 97 -6.00 3.43 -24.74
C GLY A 97 -7.40 3.84 -24.29
N ILE A 98 -7.65 5.14 -24.07
CA ILE A 98 -8.97 5.64 -23.68
C ILE A 98 -9.81 5.90 -24.94
N GLN A 99 -10.97 5.27 -25.05
CA GLN A 99 -11.87 5.44 -26.20
C GLN A 99 -12.81 6.63 -26.04
N LEU A 100 -12.48 7.76 -26.67
CA LEU A 100 -13.29 8.97 -26.65
C LEU A 100 -14.51 8.86 -27.60
N ILE A 101 -15.67 8.47 -27.06
CA ILE A 101 -16.94 8.39 -27.81
C ILE A 101 -17.69 9.70 -27.64
N ASN A 102 -17.96 10.42 -28.75
CA ASN A 102 -18.67 11.70 -28.77
C ASN A 102 -17.99 12.83 -27.96
N ILE A 103 -16.65 12.84 -27.91
CA ILE A 103 -15.86 13.92 -27.28
C ILE A 103 -14.83 14.41 -28.29
N GLY A 104 -14.92 15.69 -28.69
CA GLY A 104 -13.97 16.37 -29.56
C GLY A 104 -13.39 17.64 -28.92
N ALA A 105 -12.41 18.25 -29.59
CA ALA A 105 -11.78 19.49 -29.10
C ALA A 105 -12.77 20.66 -29.02
N GLU A 106 -13.78 20.70 -29.90
CA GLU A 106 -14.84 21.71 -29.87
C GLU A 106 -15.60 21.69 -28.53
N ASP A 107 -15.91 20.50 -28.00
CA ASP A 107 -16.58 20.33 -26.70
C ASP A 107 -15.83 20.98 -25.55
N VAL A 108 -14.51 20.82 -25.57
CA VAL A 108 -13.60 21.37 -24.56
C VAL A 108 -13.56 22.89 -24.70
N VAL A 109 -13.31 23.38 -25.92
CA VAL A 109 -13.14 24.82 -26.17
C VAL A 109 -14.44 25.61 -25.94
N ASP A 110 -15.60 25.00 -26.19
CA ASP A 110 -16.92 25.61 -25.93
C ASP A 110 -17.38 25.46 -24.48
N GLY A 111 -16.62 24.76 -23.63
CA GLY A 111 -16.96 24.62 -22.22
C GLY A 111 -18.19 23.75 -21.99
N ARG A 112 -18.41 22.70 -22.81
CA ARG A 112 -19.57 21.79 -22.68
C ARG A 112 -19.43 20.96 -21.40
N GLU A 113 -19.95 21.49 -20.29
CA GLU A 113 -19.73 20.97 -18.92
C GLU A 113 -19.91 19.46 -18.79
N LYS A 114 -21.04 18.90 -19.24
CA LYS A 114 -21.31 17.45 -19.12
C LYS A 114 -20.28 16.59 -19.86
N ILE A 115 -19.77 17.09 -20.98
CA ILE A 115 -18.79 16.38 -21.81
C ILE A 115 -17.41 16.49 -21.18
N ILE A 116 -17.07 17.66 -20.62
CA ILE A 116 -15.85 17.86 -19.83
C ILE A 116 -15.84 16.95 -18.60
N LEU A 117 -16.94 16.83 -17.86
CA LEU A 117 -17.03 15.90 -16.73
C LEU A 117 -16.88 14.44 -17.18
N GLY A 118 -17.48 14.07 -18.33
CA GLY A 118 -17.27 12.77 -18.95
C GLY A 118 -15.80 12.50 -19.28
N LEU A 119 -15.11 13.47 -19.87
CA LEU A 119 -13.69 13.40 -20.20
C LEU A 119 -12.83 13.23 -18.94
N ILE A 120 -13.03 14.07 -17.92
CA ILE A 120 -12.27 13.97 -16.66
C ILE A 120 -12.53 12.64 -15.96
N TRP A 121 -13.77 12.14 -15.96
CA TRP A 121 -14.08 10.80 -15.45
C TRP A 121 -13.27 9.71 -16.15
N MET A 122 -13.16 9.74 -17.48
CA MET A 122 -12.39 8.74 -18.23
C MET A 122 -10.90 8.78 -17.88
N ILE A 123 -10.36 9.98 -17.63
CA ILE A 123 -8.98 10.15 -17.16
C ILE A 123 -8.82 9.60 -15.74
N ILE A 124 -9.73 9.93 -14.81
CA ILE A 124 -9.74 9.39 -13.44
C ILE A 124 -9.78 7.86 -13.48
N LEU A 125 -10.72 7.30 -14.23
CA LEU A 125 -10.89 5.85 -14.36
C LEU A 125 -9.58 5.22 -14.81
N ARG A 126 -8.96 5.73 -15.89
CA ARG A 126 -7.74 5.15 -16.48
C ARG A 126 -6.50 5.26 -15.59
N PHE A 127 -6.29 6.42 -14.95
CA PHE A 127 -5.04 6.73 -14.24
C PHE A 127 -5.12 6.55 -12.73
N THR A 128 -6.32 6.49 -12.15
CA THR A 128 -6.51 6.31 -10.70
C THR A 128 -7.14 4.97 -10.37
N ILE A 129 -8.07 4.45 -11.17
CA ILE A 129 -8.87 3.28 -10.78
C ILE A 129 -8.44 2.02 -11.53
N SER A 130 -8.06 2.11 -12.80
CA SER A 130 -7.80 0.95 -13.66
C SER A 130 -6.69 0.01 -13.17
N ASP A 131 -5.74 0.51 -12.38
CA ASP A 131 -4.66 -0.31 -11.83
C ASP A 131 -5.10 -1.14 -10.60
N ILE A 132 -6.34 -0.94 -10.13
CA ILE A 132 -6.99 -1.74 -9.10
C ILE A 132 -7.55 -3.01 -9.77
N ASN A 133 -6.65 -3.88 -10.25
CA ASN A 133 -7.04 -5.16 -10.83
C ASN A 133 -7.05 -6.24 -9.75
N ALA A 134 -8.24 -6.82 -9.51
CA ALA A 134 -8.39 -8.02 -8.72
C ALA A 134 -8.87 -9.15 -9.63
N GLU A 135 -8.07 -10.22 -9.75
CA GLU A 135 -8.52 -11.53 -10.25
C GLU A 135 -9.21 -11.50 -11.64
N GLY A 136 -8.82 -10.59 -12.54
CA GLY A 136 -9.36 -10.50 -13.91
C GLY A 136 -10.70 -9.78 -14.03
N MET A 137 -11.16 -9.12 -12.96
CA MET A 137 -12.36 -8.29 -12.95
C MET A 137 -12.11 -6.89 -13.53
N SER A 138 -13.20 -6.18 -13.83
CA SER A 138 -13.09 -4.75 -14.11
C SER A 138 -12.58 -3.99 -12.88
N ALA A 139 -11.98 -2.83 -13.11
CA ALA A 139 -11.44 -2.02 -12.02
C ALA A 139 -12.50 -1.58 -10.98
N LYS A 140 -13.73 -1.37 -11.43
CA LYS A 140 -14.88 -1.06 -10.56
C LYS A 140 -15.21 -2.23 -9.64
N GLU A 141 -15.30 -3.43 -10.21
CA GLU A 141 -15.60 -4.66 -9.47
C GLU A 141 -14.46 -5.01 -8.51
N GLY A 142 -13.20 -4.84 -8.92
CA GLY A 142 -12.04 -5.03 -8.05
C GLY A 142 -12.05 -4.09 -6.84
N LEU A 143 -12.37 -2.81 -7.06
CA LEU A 143 -12.51 -1.84 -5.97
C LEU A 143 -13.68 -2.18 -5.04
N LEU A 144 -14.82 -2.61 -5.59
CA LEU A 144 -16.00 -2.98 -4.81
C LEU A 144 -15.72 -4.22 -3.95
N LEU A 145 -15.11 -5.24 -4.55
CA LEU A 145 -14.71 -6.46 -3.86
C LEU A 145 -13.70 -6.17 -2.75
N TRP A 146 -12.75 -5.26 -2.96
CA TRP A 146 -11.84 -4.83 -1.91
C TRP A 146 -12.60 -4.22 -0.73
N CYS A 147 -13.54 -3.30 -0.99
CA CYS A 147 -14.36 -2.70 0.07
C CYS A 147 -15.12 -3.78 0.84
N GLN A 148 -15.80 -4.69 0.13
CA GLN A 148 -16.55 -5.79 0.71
C GLN A 148 -15.69 -6.70 1.59
N ARG A 149 -14.51 -7.12 1.09
CA ARG A 149 -13.58 -7.97 1.85
C ARG A 149 -13.09 -7.27 3.12
N LYS A 150 -12.85 -5.96 3.06
CA LYS A 150 -12.35 -5.17 4.18
C LYS A 150 -13.41 -4.85 5.23
N THR A 151 -14.67 -4.72 4.83
CA THR A 151 -15.76 -4.38 5.75
C THR A 151 -16.61 -5.59 6.17
N ALA A 152 -16.35 -6.80 5.64
CA ALA A 152 -17.20 -7.98 5.86
C ALA A 152 -17.37 -8.39 7.34
N CYS A 153 -16.44 -8.02 8.22
CA CYS A 153 -16.50 -8.36 9.65
C CYS A 153 -17.15 -7.27 10.51
N TYR A 154 -17.66 -6.17 9.92
CA TYR A 154 -18.25 -5.06 10.67
C TYR A 154 -19.77 -5.13 10.60
N ASP A 155 -20.39 -5.19 11.78
CA ASP A 155 -21.84 -5.16 11.90
C ASP A 155 -22.41 -3.82 11.41
N GLY A 156 -23.51 -3.90 10.66
CA GLY A 156 -24.17 -2.74 10.08
C GLY A 156 -23.50 -2.17 8.83
N VAL A 157 -22.44 -2.79 8.30
CA VAL A 157 -21.79 -2.36 7.06
C VAL A 157 -22.01 -3.36 5.93
N GLU A 158 -22.75 -2.96 4.91
CA GLU A 158 -22.94 -3.77 3.71
C GLU A 158 -22.67 -2.96 2.43
N VAL A 159 -21.48 -3.16 1.86
CA VAL A 159 -21.06 -2.45 0.65
C VAL A 159 -21.51 -3.19 -0.60
N ARG A 160 -22.54 -2.69 -1.28
CA ARG A 160 -23.12 -3.26 -2.51
C ARG A 160 -22.92 -2.37 -3.74
N ASP A 161 -22.68 -1.08 -3.52
CA ASP A 161 -22.50 -0.09 -4.57
C ASP A 161 -21.56 1.04 -4.14
N PHE A 162 -21.30 2.01 -5.02
CA PHE A 162 -20.63 3.27 -4.68
C PHE A 162 -21.62 4.43 -4.58
N SER A 163 -22.79 4.18 -3.97
CA SER A 163 -23.82 5.19 -3.76
C SER A 163 -24.41 5.09 -2.35
N HIS A 164 -25.53 4.40 -2.20
CA HIS A 164 -26.30 4.27 -0.98
C HIS A 164 -25.53 3.56 0.14
N SER A 165 -24.69 2.57 -0.19
CA SER A 165 -23.89 1.83 0.80
C SER A 165 -22.91 2.69 1.60
N TRP A 166 -22.66 3.93 1.17
CA TRP A 166 -21.69 4.84 1.81
C TRP A 166 -22.35 6.03 2.51
N LYS A 167 -23.68 6.15 2.41
CA LYS A 167 -24.44 7.34 2.81
C LYS A 167 -24.39 7.62 4.32
N ASP A 168 -24.26 6.56 5.13
CA ASP A 168 -24.25 6.62 6.58
C ASP A 168 -22.85 6.83 7.20
N GLY A 169 -21.80 6.78 6.37
CA GLY A 169 -20.41 6.96 6.79
C GLY A 169 -19.76 5.75 7.47
N LEU A 170 -20.53 4.69 7.78
CA LEU A 170 -20.00 3.55 8.53
C LEU A 170 -18.97 2.75 7.73
N ALA A 171 -19.16 2.63 6.42
CA ALA A 171 -18.18 1.98 5.55
C ALA A 171 -16.80 2.68 5.58
N PHE A 172 -16.74 4.01 5.65
CA PHE A 172 -15.48 4.73 5.81
C PHE A 172 -14.84 4.49 7.19
N CYS A 173 -15.66 4.46 8.24
CA CYS A 173 -15.18 4.16 9.59
C CYS A 173 -14.62 2.73 9.68
N ALA A 174 -15.31 1.74 9.10
CA ALA A 174 -14.85 0.35 9.06
C ALA A 174 -13.55 0.19 8.26
N LEU A 175 -13.41 0.88 7.11
CA LEU A 175 -12.17 0.89 6.36
C LEU A 175 -11.00 1.49 7.15
N LEU A 176 -11.27 2.49 7.98
CA LEU A 176 -10.25 3.08 8.85
C LEU A 176 -9.87 2.12 9.98
N ASP A 177 -10.85 1.54 10.67
CA ASP A 177 -10.66 0.62 11.79
C ASP A 177 -9.88 -0.63 11.38
N ILE A 178 -10.20 -1.26 10.23
CA ILE A 178 -9.54 -2.51 9.80
C ILE A 178 -8.06 -2.32 9.43
N HIS A 179 -7.66 -1.12 9.01
CA HIS A 179 -6.28 -0.81 8.63
C HIS A 179 -5.51 -0.05 9.72
N ARG A 180 -6.20 0.73 10.54
CA ARG A 180 -5.67 1.59 11.60
C ARG A 180 -6.62 1.60 12.82
N PRO A 181 -6.75 0.47 13.52
CA PRO A 181 -7.62 0.36 14.71
C PRO A 181 -7.13 1.21 15.88
N ASP A 182 -5.91 1.75 15.79
CA ASP A 182 -5.37 2.70 16.76
C ASP A 182 -5.95 4.12 16.62
N LEU A 183 -6.58 4.44 15.49
CA LEU A 183 -7.10 5.78 15.18
C LEU A 183 -8.60 5.94 15.42
N ILE A 184 -9.34 4.84 15.44
CA ILE A 184 -10.79 4.81 15.60
C ILE A 184 -11.20 3.52 16.32
N ASP A 185 -12.24 3.59 17.14
CA ASP A 185 -12.89 2.42 17.73
C ASP A 185 -14.29 2.32 17.14
N TYR A 186 -14.48 1.44 16.15
CA TYR A 186 -15.74 1.27 15.46
C TYR A 186 -16.89 0.80 16.39
N GLU A 187 -16.58 -0.06 17.35
CA GLU A 187 -17.57 -0.63 18.27
C GLU A 187 -18.12 0.43 19.23
N ALA A 188 -17.28 1.39 19.62
CA ALA A 188 -17.69 2.51 20.48
C ALA A 188 -18.50 3.60 19.74
N LEU A 189 -18.58 3.58 18.41
CA LEU A 189 -19.32 4.60 17.65
C LEU A 189 -20.81 4.55 17.95
N ASP A 190 -21.44 5.73 18.01
CA ASP A 190 -22.88 5.85 17.89
C ASP A 190 -23.26 5.79 16.40
N LYS A 191 -23.77 4.64 15.97
CA LYS A 191 -24.10 4.36 14.56
C LYS A 191 -25.23 5.25 14.01
N SER A 192 -25.99 5.93 14.87
CA SER A 192 -27.04 6.87 14.45
C SER A 192 -26.50 8.22 13.99
N LYS A 193 -25.26 8.56 14.36
CA LYS A 193 -24.63 9.87 14.08
C LYS A 193 -23.86 9.88 12.75
N HIS A 194 -24.56 9.59 11.66
CA HIS A 194 -23.98 9.42 10.32
C HIS A 194 -23.00 10.54 9.90
N ARG A 195 -23.44 11.80 10.04
CA ARG A 195 -22.65 12.98 9.64
C ARG A 195 -21.39 13.16 10.50
N GLU A 196 -21.51 12.99 11.81
CA GLU A 196 -20.36 13.13 12.73
C GLU A 196 -19.34 12.02 12.46
N ASN A 197 -19.80 10.78 12.29
CA ASN A 197 -18.93 9.63 12.02
C ASN A 197 -18.19 9.79 10.68
N MET A 198 -18.89 10.19 9.62
CA MET A 198 -18.26 10.40 8.32
C MET A 198 -17.25 11.55 8.33
N GLN A 199 -17.60 12.67 8.98
CA GLN A 199 -16.69 13.81 9.12
C GLN A 199 -15.41 13.41 9.86
N MET A 200 -15.56 12.69 10.97
CA MET A 200 -14.43 12.17 11.73
C MET A 200 -13.55 11.25 10.88
N ALA A 201 -14.14 10.31 10.13
CA ALA A 201 -13.39 9.42 9.25
C ALA A 201 -12.59 10.21 8.18
N PHE A 202 -13.18 11.24 7.58
CA PHE A 202 -12.51 12.07 6.58
C PHE A 202 -11.40 12.92 7.19
N ASP A 203 -11.60 13.45 8.40
CA ASP A 203 -10.60 14.24 9.12
C ASP A 203 -9.38 13.39 9.51
N ILE A 204 -9.61 12.18 10.04
CA ILE A 204 -8.53 11.26 10.39
C ILE A 204 -7.79 10.82 9.13
N ALA A 205 -8.50 10.47 8.06
CA ALA A 205 -7.89 10.06 6.80
C ALA A 205 -7.00 11.15 6.18
N GLU A 206 -7.42 12.42 6.25
CA GLU A 206 -6.59 13.53 5.78
C GLU A 206 -5.35 13.73 6.67
N LYS A 207 -5.56 13.82 7.98
CA LYS A 207 -4.50 14.22 8.92
C LYS A 207 -3.46 13.13 9.16
N GLU A 208 -3.90 11.89 9.35
CA GLU A 208 -3.05 10.78 9.81
C GLU A 208 -2.60 9.85 8.68
N ILE A 209 -3.33 9.85 7.54
CA ILE A 209 -3.06 8.95 6.39
C ILE A 209 -2.64 9.76 5.15
N GLY A 210 -3.02 11.04 5.05
CA GLY A 210 -2.71 11.90 3.90
C GLY A 210 -3.67 11.76 2.73
N ILE A 211 -4.89 11.24 2.97
CA ILE A 211 -5.95 11.15 1.95
C ILE A 211 -6.67 12.51 1.84
N PRO A 212 -6.56 13.24 0.72
CA PRO A 212 -7.16 14.58 0.60
C PRO A 212 -8.69 14.50 0.55
N LYS A 213 -9.38 15.44 1.19
CA LYS A 213 -10.87 15.48 1.23
C LYS A 213 -11.49 15.88 -0.11
N LEU A 214 -11.71 14.88 -0.98
CA LEU A 214 -12.34 15.07 -2.29
C LEU A 214 -13.86 15.27 -2.20
N LEU A 215 -14.50 14.69 -1.19
CA LEU A 215 -15.95 14.79 -0.96
C LEU A 215 -16.24 15.64 0.27
N ASP A 216 -17.39 16.30 0.25
CA ASP A 216 -17.96 16.91 1.43
C ASP A 216 -19.00 15.96 2.03
N VAL A 217 -19.09 15.90 3.35
CA VAL A 217 -19.95 14.95 4.06
C VAL A 217 -21.42 15.14 3.69
N GLU A 218 -21.85 16.39 3.53
CA GLU A 218 -23.21 16.75 3.15
C GLU A 218 -23.59 16.17 1.79
N ASP A 219 -22.66 16.24 0.83
CA ASP A 219 -22.89 15.76 -0.54
C ASP A 219 -23.10 14.23 -0.56
N VAL A 220 -22.33 13.49 0.25
CA VAL A 220 -22.45 12.03 0.37
C VAL A 220 -23.72 11.62 1.13
N CYS A 221 -24.04 12.33 2.22
CA CYS A 221 -25.23 12.03 3.02
C CYS A 221 -26.55 12.37 2.31
N GLU A 222 -26.57 13.30 1.36
CA GLU A 222 -27.80 13.68 0.65
C GLU A 222 -27.97 12.94 -0.67
N ALA A 223 -26.95 12.97 -1.54
CA ALA A 223 -27.04 12.47 -2.91
C ALA A 223 -25.69 11.91 -3.39
N PRO A 224 -25.33 10.68 -2.98
CA PRO A 224 -24.04 10.10 -3.33
C PRO A 224 -23.95 9.80 -4.84
N ASP A 225 -22.87 10.28 -5.46
CA ASP A 225 -22.53 9.98 -6.87
C ASP A 225 -21.54 8.82 -6.97
N ASP A 226 -21.90 7.78 -7.73
CA ASP A 226 -21.05 6.61 -8.05
C ASP A 226 -19.65 7.00 -8.50
N LYS A 227 -19.52 7.96 -9.42
CA LYS A 227 -18.20 8.34 -9.94
C LYS A 227 -17.37 9.12 -8.92
N SER A 228 -17.99 10.04 -8.20
CA SER A 228 -17.34 10.82 -7.15
C SER A 228 -16.89 9.94 -5.99
N LEU A 229 -17.74 9.02 -5.53
CA LEU A 229 -17.39 8.04 -4.50
C LEU A 229 -16.29 7.09 -4.97
N MET A 230 -16.40 6.51 -6.16
CA MET A 230 -15.33 5.68 -6.73
C MET A 230 -13.99 6.42 -6.78
N THR A 231 -14.01 7.70 -7.19
CA THR A 231 -12.81 8.54 -7.23
C THR A 231 -12.19 8.67 -5.84
N TYR A 232 -12.99 8.94 -4.83
CA TYR A 232 -12.49 9.13 -3.48
C TYR A 232 -12.03 7.81 -2.84
N ILE A 233 -12.85 6.76 -2.94
CA ILE A 233 -12.54 5.43 -2.38
C ILE A 233 -11.29 4.81 -3.04
N ALA A 234 -11.01 5.13 -4.31
CA ALA A 234 -9.74 4.74 -4.92
C ALA A 234 -8.51 5.31 -4.18
N TYR A 235 -8.59 6.52 -3.61
CA TYR A 235 -7.50 7.04 -2.77
C TYR A 235 -7.35 6.25 -1.47
N TRP A 236 -8.47 5.86 -0.85
CA TRP A 236 -8.46 4.99 0.33
C TRP A 236 -7.81 3.65 0.01
N PHE A 237 -8.19 3.03 -1.12
CA PHE A 237 -7.58 1.79 -1.60
C PHE A 237 -6.06 1.93 -1.77
N HIS A 238 -5.60 2.97 -2.47
CA HIS A 238 -4.17 3.15 -2.76
C HIS A 238 -3.37 3.41 -1.50
N ALA A 239 -3.87 4.26 -0.61
CA ALA A 239 -3.20 4.58 0.65
C ALA A 239 -3.01 3.32 1.50
N PHE A 240 -4.09 2.56 1.74
CA PHE A 240 -4.02 1.37 2.58
C PHE A 240 -3.28 0.20 1.91
N SER A 241 -3.46 -0.01 0.61
CA SER A 241 -2.72 -1.04 -0.13
C SER A 241 -1.21 -0.75 -0.13
N GLN A 242 -0.80 0.51 -0.19
CA GLN A 242 0.60 0.89 -0.09
C GLN A 242 1.15 0.66 1.32
N MET A 243 0.38 1.00 2.37
CA MET A 243 0.77 0.72 3.76
C MET A 243 0.97 -0.77 4.01
N GLU A 244 0.04 -1.62 3.58
CA GLU A 244 0.16 -3.08 3.71
C GLU A 244 1.38 -3.63 2.96
N LYS A 245 1.69 -3.11 1.77
CA LYS A 245 2.88 -3.50 1.01
C LYS A 245 4.17 -3.19 1.78
N VAL A 246 4.24 -2.00 2.39
CA VAL A 246 5.39 -1.56 3.19
C VAL A 246 5.52 -2.43 4.45
N GLU A 247 4.42 -2.67 5.18
CA GLU A 247 4.42 -3.50 6.37
C GLU A 247 4.85 -4.94 6.07
N ASN A 248 4.26 -5.55 5.03
CA ASN A 248 4.64 -6.89 4.61
C ASN A 248 6.10 -6.97 4.16
N ALA A 249 6.63 -5.92 3.52
CA ALA A 249 8.06 -5.84 3.22
C ALA A 249 8.91 -5.78 4.50
N GLY A 250 8.49 -4.96 5.48
CA GLY A 250 9.12 -4.89 6.80
C GLY A 250 9.17 -6.25 7.51
N ARG A 251 8.04 -6.95 7.62
CA ARG A 251 7.96 -8.29 8.22
C ARG A 251 8.86 -9.31 7.52
N ARG A 252 8.99 -9.24 6.19
CA ARG A 252 9.91 -10.11 5.43
C ARG A 252 11.38 -9.81 5.76
N VAL A 253 11.74 -8.53 5.86
CA VAL A 253 13.10 -8.11 6.24
C VAL A 253 13.41 -8.54 7.67
N GLU A 254 12.49 -8.32 8.61
CA GLU A 254 12.64 -8.76 10.00
C GLU A 254 12.86 -10.27 10.10
N LYS A 255 12.04 -11.06 9.41
CA LYS A 255 12.20 -12.52 9.35
C LYS A 255 13.56 -12.91 8.78
N PHE A 256 14.05 -12.20 7.75
CA PHE A 256 15.38 -12.46 7.19
C PHE A 256 16.49 -12.15 8.21
N VAL A 257 16.44 -10.99 8.88
CA VAL A 257 17.42 -10.58 9.90
C VAL A 257 17.45 -11.57 11.06
N ASN A 258 16.29 -12.00 11.58
CA ASN A 258 16.21 -12.99 12.66
C ASN A 258 16.82 -14.34 12.25
N ASN A 259 16.63 -14.75 10.99
CA ASN A 259 17.28 -15.95 10.47
C ASN A 259 18.80 -15.81 10.38
N MET A 260 19.30 -14.63 10.00
CA MET A 260 20.73 -14.35 9.87
C MET A 260 21.40 -14.34 11.23
N GLN A 261 20.78 -13.67 12.20
CA GLN A 261 21.22 -13.64 13.57
C GLN A 261 21.34 -15.06 14.14
N GLY A 262 20.30 -15.89 13.98
CA GLY A 262 20.35 -17.28 14.43
C GLY A 262 21.40 -18.13 13.70
N ALA A 263 21.72 -17.85 12.44
CA ALA A 263 22.80 -18.56 11.73
C ALA A 263 24.19 -18.14 12.25
N TRP A 264 24.37 -16.85 12.53
CA TRP A 264 25.60 -16.31 13.11
C TRP A 264 25.85 -16.86 14.52
N GLU A 265 24.82 -16.93 15.36
CA GLU A 265 24.91 -17.52 16.70
C GLU A 265 25.34 -18.99 16.65
N MET A 266 24.80 -19.77 15.71
CA MET A 266 25.22 -21.17 15.50
C MET A 266 26.69 -21.26 15.08
N GLN A 267 27.14 -20.42 14.14
CA GLN A 267 28.53 -20.39 13.69
C GLN A 267 29.47 -20.04 14.85
N SER A 268 29.17 -18.97 15.59
CA SER A 268 29.96 -18.56 16.77
C SER A 268 30.01 -19.65 17.84
N ALA A 269 28.87 -20.29 18.13
CA ALA A 269 28.80 -21.40 19.07
C ALA A 269 29.64 -22.60 18.60
N TYR A 270 29.57 -22.95 17.31
CA TYR A 270 30.36 -24.01 16.72
C TYR A 270 31.86 -23.73 16.85
N GLU A 271 32.33 -22.55 16.42
CA GLU A 271 33.75 -22.18 16.49
C GLU A 271 34.28 -22.20 17.91
N ARG A 272 33.52 -21.63 18.86
CA ARG A 272 33.90 -21.61 20.29
C ARG A 272 34.02 -23.02 20.86
N ARG A 273 33.03 -23.88 20.59
CA ARG A 273 32.97 -25.26 21.09
C ARG A 273 34.05 -26.15 20.48
N VAL A 274 34.27 -26.06 19.16
CA VAL A 274 35.36 -26.77 18.48
C VAL A 274 36.72 -26.36 19.07
N ARG A 275 36.96 -25.05 19.23
CA ARG A 275 38.23 -24.55 19.79
C ARG A 275 38.45 -25.06 21.21
N ALA A 276 37.42 -25.06 22.05
CA ALA A 276 37.51 -25.59 23.41
C ALA A 276 37.79 -27.09 23.43
N LEU A 277 37.11 -27.88 22.58
CA LEU A 277 37.32 -29.32 22.49
C LEU A 277 38.74 -29.65 22.00
N LEU A 278 39.21 -28.98 20.93
CA LEU A 278 40.56 -29.18 20.41
C LEU A 278 41.62 -28.85 21.46
N LYS A 279 41.48 -27.71 22.15
CA LYS A 279 42.37 -27.31 23.25
C LYS A 279 42.41 -28.38 24.35
N ALA A 280 41.26 -28.79 24.86
CA ALA A 280 41.18 -29.79 25.93
C ALA A 280 41.78 -31.14 25.51
N THR A 281 41.55 -31.57 24.27
CA THR A 281 42.16 -32.81 23.75
C THR A 281 43.68 -32.70 23.61
N ALA A 282 44.20 -31.55 23.18
CA ALA A 282 45.65 -31.32 23.06
C ALA A 282 46.34 -31.32 24.43
N GLU A 283 45.77 -30.61 25.42
CA GLU A 283 46.27 -30.57 26.81
C GLU A 283 46.32 -31.98 27.43
N GLN A 284 45.30 -32.81 27.17
CA GLN A 284 45.27 -34.19 27.68
C GLN A 284 46.31 -35.09 27.02
N VAL A 285 46.54 -34.92 25.71
CA VAL A 285 47.61 -35.63 24.99
C VAL A 285 48.97 -35.24 25.54
N GLU A 286 49.22 -33.95 25.75
CA GLU A 286 50.46 -33.45 26.35
C GLU A 286 50.66 -34.01 27.77
N THR A 287 49.61 -34.00 28.59
CA THR A 287 49.64 -34.58 29.95
C THR A 287 50.06 -36.05 29.92
N TRP A 288 49.53 -36.84 28.99
CA TRP A 288 49.91 -38.24 28.83
C TRP A 288 51.33 -38.42 28.29
N GLN A 289 51.81 -37.53 27.42
CA GLN A 289 53.19 -37.58 26.92
C GLN A 289 54.21 -37.27 28.02
N LEU A 290 53.87 -36.39 28.96
CA LEU A 290 54.71 -36.02 30.10
C LEU A 290 54.60 -36.97 31.30
N SER A 291 53.64 -37.89 31.29
CA SER A 291 53.41 -38.83 32.39
C SER A 291 54.59 -39.79 32.53
N GLN A 292 55.09 -39.96 33.76
CA GLN A 292 56.18 -40.88 34.09
C GLN A 292 55.69 -42.03 34.97
N PHE A 293 56.40 -43.16 34.93
CA PHE A 293 56.11 -44.35 35.73
C PHE A 293 57.21 -44.55 36.77
N GLU A 294 56.86 -44.53 38.06
CA GLU A 294 57.83 -44.63 39.15
C GLU A 294 58.26 -46.07 39.46
N GLY A 295 57.62 -47.08 38.84
CA GLY A 295 58.06 -48.47 38.90
C GLY A 295 57.34 -49.36 39.91
N THR A 296 56.41 -48.84 40.71
CA THR A 296 55.72 -49.62 41.74
C THR A 296 54.38 -50.19 41.27
N TYR A 297 53.98 -51.36 41.81
CA TYR A 297 52.67 -51.96 41.52
C TYR A 297 51.50 -51.06 41.94
N THR A 298 51.64 -50.36 43.07
CA THR A 298 50.65 -49.41 43.56
C THR A 298 50.45 -48.22 42.63
N ASP A 299 51.53 -47.70 42.05
CA ASP A 299 51.49 -46.62 41.05
C ASP A 299 50.83 -47.10 39.75
N ALA A 300 51.23 -48.27 39.23
CA ALA A 300 50.60 -48.87 38.06
C ALA A 300 49.08 -49.07 38.23
N LYS A 301 48.65 -49.50 39.42
CA LYS A 301 47.22 -49.70 39.75
C LYS A 301 46.46 -48.37 39.80
N ALA A 302 47.05 -47.33 40.37
CA ALA A 302 46.45 -45.99 40.44
C ALA A 302 46.32 -45.35 39.04
N GLN A 303 47.37 -45.43 38.21
CA GLN A 303 47.36 -44.92 36.83
C GLN A 303 46.33 -45.66 35.96
N ALA A 304 46.20 -46.98 36.14
CA ALA A 304 45.18 -47.77 35.44
C ALA A 304 43.75 -47.37 35.86
N ALA A 305 43.51 -47.08 37.14
CA ALA A 305 42.23 -46.60 37.64
C ALA A 305 41.88 -45.21 37.06
N ALA A 306 42.81 -44.25 37.12
CA ALA A 306 42.63 -42.90 36.57
C ALA A 306 42.33 -42.93 35.06
N PHE A 307 43.01 -43.80 34.30
CA PHE A 307 42.72 -43.99 32.88
C PHE A 307 41.35 -44.62 32.62
N ALA A 308 40.93 -45.56 33.47
CA ALA A 308 39.59 -46.15 33.39
C ALA A 308 38.50 -45.10 33.68
N ASP A 309 38.72 -44.19 34.62
CA ASP A 309 37.80 -43.10 34.96
C ASP A 309 37.72 -42.08 33.82
N TYR A 310 38.86 -41.66 33.26
CA TYR A 310 38.91 -40.84 32.05
C TYR A 310 38.08 -41.46 30.90
N LYS A 311 38.25 -42.77 30.66
CA LYS A 311 37.50 -43.48 29.62
C LYS A 311 35.99 -43.49 29.84
N LYS A 312 35.55 -43.57 31.10
CA LYS A 312 34.13 -43.65 31.47
C LYS A 312 33.45 -42.30 31.58
N GLY A 313 34.21 -41.24 31.88
CA GLY A 313 33.72 -39.86 31.93
C GLY A 313 34.17 -39.06 30.71
N GLN A 314 35.22 -38.26 30.88
CA GLN A 314 35.66 -37.22 29.95
C GLN A 314 35.79 -37.65 28.49
N LYS A 315 36.32 -38.86 28.21
CA LYS A 315 36.40 -39.38 26.84
C LYS A 315 35.01 -39.51 26.18
N ARG A 316 34.00 -39.96 26.92
CA ARG A 316 32.64 -40.12 26.40
C ARG A 316 32.02 -38.76 26.13
N ASP A 317 32.22 -37.80 27.04
CA ASP A 317 31.72 -36.43 26.87
C ASP A 317 32.31 -35.77 25.62
N TRP A 318 33.60 -35.96 25.36
CA TRP A 318 34.25 -35.46 24.15
C TRP A 318 33.77 -36.13 22.86
N VAL A 319 33.48 -37.44 22.91
CA VAL A 319 32.89 -38.14 21.76
C VAL A 319 31.48 -37.65 21.48
N ALA A 320 30.67 -37.42 22.52
CA ALA A 320 29.34 -36.82 22.39
C ALA A 320 29.43 -35.40 21.82
N GLU A 321 30.29 -34.55 22.38
CA GLU A 321 30.51 -33.18 21.91
C GLU A 321 30.95 -33.14 20.44
N LYS A 322 31.85 -34.04 20.02
CA LYS A 322 32.25 -34.16 18.60
C LYS A 322 31.05 -34.48 17.69
N SER A 323 30.17 -35.38 18.13
CA SER A 323 28.94 -35.71 17.39
C SER A 323 27.99 -34.52 17.32
N ASP A 324 27.78 -33.82 18.42
CA ASP A 324 26.94 -32.63 18.49
C ASP A 324 27.46 -31.50 17.60
N LEU A 325 28.78 -31.30 17.56
CA LEU A 325 29.42 -30.32 16.68
C LEU A 325 29.24 -30.68 15.20
N ALA A 326 29.32 -31.96 14.83
CA ALA A 326 29.06 -32.42 13.46
C ALA A 326 27.59 -32.15 13.05
N THR A 327 26.64 -32.44 13.94
CA THR A 327 25.22 -32.10 13.73
C THR A 327 25.01 -30.59 13.62
N LEU A 328 25.62 -29.80 14.50
CA LEU A 328 25.54 -28.33 14.46
C LEU A 328 26.08 -27.77 13.15
N LEU A 329 27.23 -28.27 12.65
CA LEU A 329 27.77 -27.89 11.36
C LEU A 329 26.83 -28.23 10.20
N GLY A 330 26.20 -29.41 10.24
CA GLY A 330 25.18 -29.81 9.28
C GLY A 330 23.98 -28.86 9.29
N ASN A 331 23.50 -28.48 10.48
CA ASN A 331 22.40 -27.53 10.64
C ASN A 331 22.75 -26.14 10.12
N ILE A 332 23.97 -25.63 10.37
CA ILE A 332 24.45 -24.36 9.82
C ILE A 332 24.44 -24.40 8.30
N LYS A 333 25.03 -25.44 7.70
CA LYS A 333 25.10 -25.58 6.23
C LYS A 333 23.70 -25.67 5.61
N THR A 334 22.81 -26.46 6.18
CA THR A 334 21.42 -26.56 5.73
C THR A 334 20.72 -25.21 5.82
N LYS A 335 20.81 -24.52 6.97
CA LYS A 335 20.15 -23.22 7.18
C LYS A 335 20.64 -22.18 6.18
N LEU A 336 21.94 -22.05 5.96
CA LEU A 336 22.49 -21.13 4.96
C LEU A 336 22.09 -21.50 3.53
N GLY A 337 22.10 -22.80 3.21
CA GLY A 337 21.67 -23.31 1.90
C GLY A 337 20.20 -23.03 1.60
N THR A 338 19.30 -23.20 2.57
CA THR A 338 17.87 -22.88 2.44
C THR A 338 17.64 -21.42 2.05
N TYR A 339 18.44 -20.50 2.61
CA TYR A 339 18.37 -19.07 2.29
C TYR A 339 19.29 -18.65 1.13
N ARG A 340 19.91 -19.61 0.42
CA ARG A 340 20.86 -19.37 -0.69
C ARG A 340 22.01 -18.42 -0.32
N LEU A 341 22.47 -18.51 0.92
CA LEU A 341 23.58 -17.73 1.42
C LEU A 341 24.89 -18.43 1.13
N ARG A 342 25.99 -17.67 1.31
CA ARG A 342 27.33 -18.23 1.15
C ARG A 342 27.49 -19.47 2.05
N PRO A 343 27.96 -20.59 1.51
CA PRO A 343 28.24 -21.78 2.31
C PRO A 343 29.21 -21.44 3.44
N TYR A 344 28.95 -21.99 4.63
CA TYR A 344 29.86 -21.85 5.76
C TYR A 344 30.99 -22.87 5.65
N GLU A 345 32.21 -22.34 5.62
CA GLU A 345 33.45 -23.08 5.73
C GLU A 345 34.09 -22.74 7.08
N PRO A 346 34.24 -23.71 7.99
CA PRO A 346 34.91 -23.48 9.26
C PRO A 346 36.34 -22.95 9.04
N PRO A 347 36.82 -22.02 9.89
CA PRO A 347 38.21 -21.60 9.84
C PRO A 347 39.15 -22.79 10.08
N LEU A 348 40.28 -22.78 9.35
CA LEU A 348 41.38 -23.71 9.59
C LEU A 348 41.95 -23.40 10.98
N ASN A 349 41.76 -24.30 11.94
CA ASN A 349 42.32 -24.22 13.29
C ASN A 349 43.71 -24.83 13.35
#